data_AF-A0A133NNK5-F1
#
_entry.id   AF-A0A133NNK5-F1
#
_cell.length_a   1.000
_cell.length_b   1.000
_cell.length_c   1.000
_cell.angle_alpha   90.00
_cell.angle_beta   90.00
_cell.angle_gamma   90.00
#
_symmetry.space_group_name_H-M   'P 1'
#
loop_
_entity.id
_entity.type
_entity.pdbx_description
1 polymer ?
#
loop_
_entity_poly.entity_id
_entity_poly.type
_entity_poly.pdbx_seq_one_letter_code
_entity_poly.pdbx_strand_id
1 'polypeptide(L)'
;MTAFRELSVENRIKTLKDEGCLNETEAALLIQQLAESSNATIPADIANHMIEHQIGKYTLPVGVVRGLIVNDEVRDVLVATEEPSVIAAACNGARIAATSIEGCIVANSPQYVTTAQIVFEDLDSSVAARLSEIAKNREKIEELLRVANESHPSMMKRGGGARECRVSALHGFAKLEIDVDTCDAMGANTVNTMGEAVKAQLESWLGVQALVAILTNTSRVATTAEVRIPVEALVSRRLEEAKREGEGKRLARRIA
;
A
#
# COMPACT_ATOMS: atom_id res chain seq x y z
N MET A 1 -6.61 -35.55 6.51
CA MET A 1 -7.16 -34.50 5.62
C MET A 1 -6.17 -34.26 4.51
N THR A 2 -6.63 -34.19 3.27
CA THR A 2 -5.81 -33.81 2.10
C THR A 2 -5.32 -32.37 2.26
N ALA A 3 -4.09 -32.07 1.87
CA ALA A 3 -3.57 -30.71 2.01
C ALA A 3 -4.30 -29.76 1.04
N PHE A 4 -4.53 -28.50 1.42
CA PHE A 4 -5.25 -27.51 0.60
C PHE A 4 -4.71 -27.39 -0.83
N ARG A 5 -3.39 -27.45 -1.00
CA ARG A 5 -2.70 -27.42 -2.30
C ARG A 5 -3.02 -28.62 -3.20
N GLU A 6 -3.40 -29.76 -2.63
CA GLU A 6 -3.72 -31.00 -3.35
C GLU A 6 -5.21 -31.07 -3.74
N LEU A 7 -6.04 -30.17 -3.22
CA LEU A 7 -7.44 -30.06 -3.60
C LEU A 7 -7.59 -29.50 -5.03
N SER A 8 -8.67 -29.89 -5.71
CA SER A 8 -9.11 -29.20 -6.94
C SER A 8 -9.51 -27.76 -6.62
N VAL A 9 -9.58 -26.88 -7.63
CA VAL A 9 -9.89 -25.47 -7.41
C VAL A 9 -11.29 -25.28 -6.81
N GLU A 10 -12.28 -26.06 -7.26
CA GLU A 10 -13.65 -26.05 -6.74
C GLU A 10 -13.69 -26.45 -5.26
N ASN A 11 -12.90 -27.47 -4.89
CA ASN A 11 -12.81 -27.91 -3.51
C ASN A 11 -12.08 -26.88 -2.63
N ARG A 12 -11.08 -26.16 -3.16
CA ARG A 12 -10.46 -25.03 -2.45
C ARG A 12 -11.46 -23.92 -2.16
N ILE A 13 -12.27 -23.54 -3.16
CA ILE A 13 -13.32 -22.51 -3.00
C ILE A 13 -14.35 -22.98 -1.97
N LYS A 14 -14.79 -24.24 -2.06
CA LYS A 14 -15.72 -24.83 -1.09
C LYS A 14 -15.14 -24.81 0.33
N THR A 15 -13.88 -25.20 0.51
CA THR A 15 -13.21 -25.13 1.82
C THR A 15 -13.18 -23.71 2.38
N LEU A 16 -12.82 -22.71 1.56
CA LEU A 16 -12.81 -21.30 1.99
C LEU A 16 -14.21 -20.81 2.40
N LYS A 17 -15.26 -21.25 1.70
CA LYS A 17 -16.65 -20.96 2.05
C LYS A 17 -17.07 -21.63 3.35
N ASP A 18 -16.77 -22.92 3.51
CA ASP A 18 -17.11 -23.70 4.71
C ASP A 18 -16.40 -23.16 5.97
N GLU A 19 -15.22 -22.55 5.80
CA GLU A 19 -14.46 -21.85 6.84
C GLU A 19 -14.93 -20.41 7.11
N GLY A 20 -15.89 -19.91 6.33
CA GLY A 20 -16.43 -18.55 6.46
C GLY A 20 -15.54 -17.45 5.86
N CYS A 21 -14.49 -17.80 5.11
CA CYS A 21 -13.63 -16.85 4.42
C CYS A 21 -14.29 -16.25 3.16
N LEU A 22 -15.31 -16.94 2.62
CA LEU A 22 -16.10 -16.49 1.48
C LEU A 22 -17.59 -16.62 1.79
N ASN A 23 -18.40 -15.66 1.35
CA ASN A 23 -19.84 -15.81 1.30
C ASN A 23 -20.29 -16.58 0.03
N GLU A 24 -21.59 -16.89 -0.06
CA GLU A 24 -22.16 -17.64 -1.19
C GLU A 24 -21.92 -16.93 -2.53
N THR A 25 -22.09 -15.61 -2.57
CA THR A 25 -21.94 -14.80 -3.78
C THR A 25 -20.49 -14.79 -4.26
N GLU A 26 -19.53 -14.65 -3.34
CA GLU A 26 -18.10 -14.67 -3.65
C GLU A 26 -17.63 -16.04 -4.15
N ALA A 27 -18.07 -17.12 -3.50
CA ALA A 27 -17.76 -18.48 -3.93
C ALA A 27 -18.34 -18.77 -5.32
N ALA A 28 -19.59 -18.36 -5.57
CA ALA A 28 -20.22 -18.49 -6.88
C ALA A 28 -19.48 -17.69 -7.95
N LEU A 29 -19.03 -16.46 -7.65
CA LEU A 29 -18.25 -15.64 -8.57
C LEU A 29 -16.93 -16.32 -8.95
N LEU A 30 -16.19 -16.86 -7.98
CA LEU A 30 -14.93 -17.56 -8.26
C LEU A 30 -15.14 -18.84 -9.08
N ILE A 31 -16.20 -19.61 -8.82
CA ILE A 31 -16.55 -20.79 -9.62
C ILE A 31 -16.89 -20.38 -11.05
N GLN A 32 -17.67 -19.30 -11.23
CA GLN A 32 -17.99 -18.79 -12.55
C GLN A 32 -16.74 -18.35 -13.30
N GLN A 33 -15.79 -17.67 -12.65
CA GLN A 33 -14.54 -17.24 -13.27
C GLN A 33 -13.68 -18.40 -13.82
N LEU A 34 -13.79 -19.60 -13.25
CA LEU A 34 -13.08 -20.78 -13.75
C LEU A 34 -13.65 -21.34 -15.06
N ALA A 35 -14.91 -21.04 -15.39
CA ALA A 35 -15.47 -21.48 -16.66
C ALA A 35 -14.79 -20.71 -17.80
N GLU A 36 -14.25 -21.43 -18.79
CA GLU A 36 -13.51 -20.90 -19.96
C GLU A 36 -14.31 -19.86 -20.79
N SER A 37 -15.62 -19.76 -20.55
CA SER A 37 -16.57 -18.86 -21.23
C SER A 37 -17.10 -17.71 -20.35
N SER A 38 -16.47 -17.39 -19.21
CA SER A 38 -17.17 -16.65 -18.16
C SER A 38 -17.33 -15.14 -18.42
N ASN A 39 -18.59 -14.70 -18.41
CA ASN A 39 -19.01 -13.31 -18.23
C ASN A 39 -18.71 -12.75 -16.81
N ALA A 40 -17.97 -13.51 -15.99
CA ALA A 40 -17.64 -13.21 -14.59
C ALA A 40 -16.27 -12.51 -14.42
N THR A 41 -15.61 -12.18 -15.53
CA THR A 41 -14.49 -11.22 -15.55
C THR A 41 -15.01 -9.78 -15.49
N ILE A 42 -14.14 -8.78 -15.32
CA ILE A 42 -14.53 -7.36 -15.37
C ILE A 42 -15.40 -7.13 -16.62
N PRO A 43 -16.65 -6.66 -16.50
CA PRO A 43 -17.54 -6.40 -17.63
C PRO A 43 -16.88 -5.54 -18.71
N ALA A 44 -17.22 -5.77 -19.99
CA ALA A 44 -16.53 -5.10 -21.10
C ALA A 44 -16.73 -3.58 -21.08
N ASP A 45 -17.93 -3.12 -20.73
CA ASP A 45 -18.25 -1.72 -20.50
C ASP A 45 -17.40 -1.14 -19.37
N ILE A 46 -17.28 -1.82 -18.23
CA ILE A 46 -16.43 -1.37 -17.11
C ILE A 46 -14.97 -1.29 -17.55
N ALA A 47 -14.44 -2.32 -18.22
CA ALA A 47 -13.06 -2.34 -18.70
C ALA A 47 -12.76 -1.19 -19.67
N ASN A 48 -13.70 -0.85 -20.56
CA ASN A 48 -13.58 0.26 -21.50
C ASN A 48 -13.64 1.64 -20.82
N HIS A 49 -14.20 1.76 -19.60
CA HIS A 49 -14.19 3.00 -18.82
C HIS A 49 -12.98 3.11 -17.87
N MET A 50 -12.20 2.02 -17.67
CA MET A 50 -11.04 2.04 -16.78
C MET A 50 -9.80 2.66 -17.44
N ILE A 51 -9.61 2.49 -18.75
CA ILE A 51 -8.46 2.97 -19.51
C ILE A 51 -8.86 3.40 -20.93
N GLU A 52 -8.01 4.20 -21.58
CA GLU A 52 -8.19 4.59 -22.98
C GLU A 52 -7.77 3.48 -23.95
N HIS A 53 -8.39 3.46 -25.15
CA HIS A 53 -8.05 2.54 -26.25
C HIS A 53 -8.04 1.05 -25.85
N GLN A 54 -8.97 0.64 -24.98
CA GLN A 54 -9.11 -0.75 -24.56
C GLN A 54 -9.47 -1.67 -25.74
N ILE A 55 -8.66 -2.70 -25.98
CA ILE A 55 -8.87 -3.69 -27.06
C ILE A 55 -8.99 -5.14 -26.57
N GLY A 56 -8.74 -5.39 -25.28
CA GLY A 56 -8.75 -6.73 -24.69
C GLY A 56 -8.66 -6.72 -23.17
N LYS A 57 -8.77 -7.90 -22.57
CA LYS A 57 -8.61 -8.11 -21.12
C LYS A 57 -7.46 -9.08 -20.90
N TYR A 58 -6.70 -8.88 -19.84
CA TYR A 58 -5.62 -9.76 -19.42
C TYR A 58 -5.98 -10.43 -18.10
N THR A 59 -5.74 -11.73 -17.98
CA THR A 59 -6.02 -12.51 -16.77
C THR A 59 -4.73 -13.02 -16.15
N LEU A 60 -4.69 -13.03 -14.81
CA LEU A 60 -3.57 -13.52 -14.02
C LEU A 60 -4.08 -14.57 -13.03
N PRO A 61 -3.35 -15.70 -12.81
CA PRO A 61 -3.75 -16.67 -11.80
C PRO A 61 -3.87 -16.02 -10.42
N VAL A 62 -4.92 -16.37 -9.68
CA VAL A 62 -5.14 -15.95 -8.30
C VAL A 62 -5.10 -17.16 -7.39
N GLY A 63 -4.35 -17.06 -6.30
CA GLY A 63 -4.39 -18.04 -5.22
C GLY A 63 -4.43 -17.37 -3.86
N VAL A 64 -4.38 -18.18 -2.81
CA VAL A 64 -4.53 -17.74 -1.43
C VAL A 64 -3.35 -18.20 -0.59
N VAL A 65 -2.68 -17.25 0.07
CA VAL A 65 -1.74 -17.53 1.15
C VAL A 65 -2.55 -17.75 2.43
N ARG A 66 -2.43 -18.95 3.00
CA ARG A 66 -3.26 -19.39 4.12
C ARG A 66 -2.57 -19.20 5.46
N GLY A 67 -3.34 -18.78 6.48
CA GLY A 67 -2.95 -18.85 7.88
C GLY A 67 -1.82 -17.89 8.29
N LEU A 68 -1.77 -16.70 7.70
CA LEU A 68 -0.86 -15.64 8.13
C LEU A 68 -1.38 -15.06 9.45
N ILE A 69 -0.56 -15.01 10.50
CA ILE A 69 -0.97 -14.44 11.79
C ILE A 69 -0.30 -13.07 11.94
N VAL A 70 -1.09 -12.00 11.96
CA VAL A 70 -0.59 -10.62 12.08
C VAL A 70 -1.30 -9.97 13.25
N ASN A 71 -0.55 -9.49 14.25
CA ASN A 71 -1.09 -8.92 15.49
C ASN A 71 -2.19 -9.81 16.11
N ASP A 72 -1.87 -11.10 16.27
CA ASP A 72 -2.76 -12.15 16.80
C ASP A 72 -4.03 -12.45 15.98
N GLU A 73 -4.19 -11.85 14.80
CA GLU A 73 -5.30 -12.13 13.90
C GLU A 73 -4.87 -13.04 12.76
N VAL A 74 -5.61 -14.13 12.56
CA VAL A 74 -5.42 -15.03 11.43
C VAL A 74 -6.03 -14.42 10.18
N ARG A 75 -5.22 -14.29 9.12
CA ARG A 75 -5.58 -13.71 7.83
C ARG A 75 -5.21 -14.67 6.70
N ASP A 76 -6.14 -14.78 5.75
CA ASP A 76 -5.87 -15.38 4.44
C ASP A 76 -5.71 -14.24 3.43
N VAL A 77 -4.68 -14.33 2.59
CA VAL A 77 -4.29 -13.24 1.68
C VAL A 77 -4.41 -13.70 0.24
N LEU A 78 -5.21 -12.99 -0.57
CA LEU A 78 -5.28 -13.21 -2.01
C LEU A 78 -4.02 -12.68 -2.68
N VAL A 79 -3.46 -13.48 -3.59
CA VAL A 79 -2.27 -13.12 -4.37
C VAL A 79 -2.53 -13.46 -5.83
N ALA A 80 -2.44 -12.45 -6.70
CA ALA A 80 -2.45 -12.62 -8.14
C ALA A 80 -1.00 -12.64 -8.66
N THR A 81 -0.56 -13.77 -9.25
CA THR A 81 0.82 -13.95 -9.73
C THR A 81 0.91 -15.09 -10.75
N GLU A 82 1.77 -14.94 -11.74
CA GLU A 82 2.14 -15.97 -12.70
C GLU A 82 3.32 -16.83 -12.23
N GLU A 83 4.09 -16.36 -11.25
CA GLU A 83 5.34 -17.00 -10.85
C GLU A 83 5.07 -18.25 -9.99
N PRO A 84 5.53 -19.45 -10.43
CA PRO A 84 5.39 -20.66 -9.65
C PRO A 84 6.05 -20.53 -8.27
N SER A 85 5.51 -21.26 -7.30
CA SER A 85 6.03 -21.35 -5.93
C SER A 85 5.90 -20.10 -5.05
N VAL A 86 5.56 -18.91 -5.56
CA VAL A 86 5.39 -17.69 -4.72
C VAL A 86 4.40 -17.93 -3.59
N ILE A 87 3.20 -18.39 -3.90
CA ILE A 87 2.15 -18.67 -2.91
C ILE A 87 2.56 -19.82 -1.98
N ALA A 88 3.22 -20.86 -2.52
CA ALA A 88 3.68 -22.00 -1.72
C ALA A 88 4.77 -21.59 -0.71
N ALA A 89 5.70 -20.73 -1.14
CA ALA A 89 6.74 -20.15 -0.31
C ALA A 89 6.15 -19.23 0.76
N ALA A 90 5.20 -18.37 0.41
CA ALA A 90 4.49 -17.51 1.35
C ALA A 90 3.71 -18.31 2.40
N CYS A 91 2.99 -19.37 2.01
CA CYS A 91 2.34 -20.30 2.96
C CYS A 91 3.34 -21.00 3.89
N ASN A 92 4.52 -21.38 3.37
CA ASN A 92 5.59 -21.92 4.21
C ASN A 92 6.14 -20.87 5.17
N GLY A 93 6.34 -19.64 4.70
CA GLY A 93 6.75 -18.48 5.49
C GLY A 93 5.76 -18.19 6.61
N ALA A 94 4.45 -18.17 6.32
CA ALA A 94 3.39 -18.00 7.32
C ALA A 94 3.44 -19.06 8.42
N ARG A 95 3.65 -20.34 8.06
CA ARG A 95 3.83 -21.42 9.04
C ARG A 95 5.09 -21.26 9.90
N ILE A 96 6.19 -20.76 9.33
CA ILE A 96 7.41 -20.48 10.09
C ILE A 96 7.18 -19.27 11.00
N ALA A 97 6.53 -18.22 10.51
CA ALA A 97 6.20 -17.04 11.29
C ALA A 97 5.27 -17.36 12.48
N ALA A 98 4.36 -18.33 12.33
CA ALA A 98 3.55 -18.84 13.44
C ALA A 98 4.38 -19.52 14.57
N THR A 99 5.65 -19.85 14.30
CA THR A 99 6.61 -20.32 15.32
C THR A 99 7.47 -19.20 15.91
N SER A 100 7.17 -17.94 15.59
CA SER A 100 7.82 -16.77 16.20
C SER A 100 7.71 -16.82 17.72
N ILE A 101 8.61 -16.13 18.41
CA ILE A 101 8.58 -15.98 19.86
C ILE A 101 7.23 -15.38 20.33
N GLU A 102 6.66 -14.47 19.54
CA GLU A 102 5.33 -13.87 19.75
C GLU A 102 4.18 -14.74 19.25
N GLY A 103 4.45 -15.80 18.49
CA GLY A 103 3.43 -16.61 17.81
C GLY A 103 2.80 -15.95 16.58
N CYS A 104 3.16 -14.69 16.26
CA CYS A 104 2.64 -13.95 15.12
C CYS A 104 3.70 -13.00 14.53
N ILE A 105 3.36 -12.38 13.39
CA ILE A 105 4.06 -11.21 12.86
C ILE A 105 3.51 -9.99 13.59
N VAL A 106 4.40 -9.19 14.17
CA VAL A 106 4.04 -7.93 14.82
C VAL A 106 4.14 -6.82 13.78
N ALA A 107 3.02 -6.20 13.43
CA ALA A 107 2.95 -5.14 12.43
C ALA A 107 2.42 -3.83 13.03
N ASN A 108 3.04 -2.72 12.66
CA ASN A 108 2.60 -1.38 13.03
C ASN A 108 2.47 -0.53 11.77
N SER A 109 1.28 0.04 11.57
CA SER A 109 1.01 0.97 10.48
C SER A 109 0.66 2.34 11.04
N PRO A 110 1.49 3.37 10.82
CA PRO A 110 1.10 4.74 11.15
C PRO A 110 -0.08 5.19 10.29
N GLN A 111 -0.68 6.32 10.65
CA GLN A 111 -1.70 6.96 9.83
C GLN A 111 -1.18 7.22 8.41
N TYR A 112 -1.92 6.76 7.41
CA TYR A 112 -1.57 6.97 6.01
C TYR A 112 -1.79 8.44 5.63
N VAL A 113 -0.76 9.03 5.02
CA VAL A 113 -0.81 10.38 4.44
C VAL A 113 -0.20 10.34 3.06
N THR A 114 -0.75 11.16 2.16
CA THR A 114 -0.20 11.37 0.82
C THR A 114 0.23 12.82 0.69
N THR A 115 1.37 13.07 0.05
CA THR A 115 1.99 14.40 0.00
C THR A 115 1.89 15.00 -1.39
N ALA A 116 1.37 16.23 -1.51
CA ALA A 116 1.51 17.06 -2.71
C ALA A 116 2.83 17.84 -2.65
N GLN A 117 3.51 17.99 -3.78
CA GLN A 117 4.70 18.83 -3.94
C GLN A 117 4.41 19.94 -4.95
N ILE A 118 4.51 21.19 -4.50
CA ILE A 118 4.45 22.39 -5.34
C ILE A 118 5.89 22.88 -5.54
N VAL A 119 6.40 22.78 -6.76
CA VAL A 119 7.82 23.00 -7.07
C VAL A 119 8.00 24.25 -7.91
N PHE A 120 9.02 25.05 -7.58
CA PHE A 120 9.40 26.29 -8.26
C PHE A 120 10.86 26.20 -8.69
N GLU A 121 11.20 26.85 -9.80
CA GLU A 121 12.60 27.15 -10.14
C GLU A 121 13.14 28.22 -9.18
N ASP A 122 14.38 28.03 -8.70
CA ASP A 122 14.97 28.90 -7.69
C ASP A 122 16.50 28.92 -7.79
N LEU A 123 17.02 29.61 -8.81
CA LEU A 123 18.46 29.68 -9.09
C LEU A 123 19.24 30.54 -8.07
N ASP A 124 18.57 31.50 -7.45
CA ASP A 124 19.17 32.48 -6.52
C ASP A 124 18.75 32.30 -5.06
N SER A 125 18.00 31.22 -4.76
CA SER A 125 17.43 30.91 -3.43
C SER A 125 16.39 31.92 -2.91
N SER A 126 15.90 32.84 -3.76
CA SER A 126 14.91 33.84 -3.36
C SER A 126 13.53 33.25 -3.12
N VAL A 127 13.15 32.18 -3.84
CA VAL A 127 11.86 31.51 -3.66
C VAL A 127 11.88 30.69 -2.38
N ALA A 128 12.95 29.96 -2.11
CA ALA A 128 13.13 29.20 -0.87
C ALA A 128 13.06 30.11 0.36
N ALA A 129 13.67 31.30 0.31
CA ALA A 129 13.60 32.28 1.40
C ALA A 129 12.15 32.73 1.67
N ARG A 130 11.42 33.12 0.61
CA ARG A 130 10.02 33.56 0.72
C ARG A 130 9.07 32.43 1.14
N LEU A 131 9.24 31.22 0.63
CA LEU A 131 8.51 30.05 1.10
C LEU A 131 8.79 29.76 2.57
N SER A 132 10.04 29.91 3.02
CA SER A 132 10.41 29.74 4.42
C SER A 132 9.78 30.81 5.33
N GLU A 133 9.62 32.06 4.85
CA GLU A 133 8.87 33.09 5.56
C GLU A 133 7.38 32.77 5.65
N ILE A 134 6.79 32.25 4.56
CA ILE A 134 5.41 31.74 4.55
C ILE A 134 5.24 30.61 5.57
N ALA A 135 6.16 29.65 5.61
CA ALA A 135 6.11 28.52 6.54
C ALA A 135 6.24 28.92 8.01
N LYS A 136 6.91 30.04 8.30
CA LYS A 136 7.02 30.61 9.66
C LYS A 136 5.81 31.45 10.06
N ASN A 137 4.97 31.86 9.10
CA ASN A 137 3.78 32.65 9.36
C ASN A 137 2.56 31.75 9.55
N ARG A 138 2.04 31.70 10.78
CA ARG A 138 0.92 30.82 11.15
C ARG A 138 -0.35 31.12 10.35
N GLU A 139 -0.68 32.39 10.13
CA GLU A 139 -1.89 32.79 9.40
C GLU A 139 -1.81 32.35 7.94
N LYS A 140 -0.63 32.49 7.32
CA LYS A 140 -0.44 32.02 5.94
C LYS A 140 -0.51 30.50 5.83
N ILE A 141 0.05 29.75 6.79
CA ILE A 141 -0.08 28.29 6.80
C ILE A 141 -1.54 27.86 6.99
N GLU A 142 -2.26 28.48 7.94
CA GLU A 142 -3.69 28.23 8.14
C GLU A 142 -4.50 28.53 6.86
N GLU A 143 -4.14 29.60 6.14
CA GLU A 143 -4.74 29.92 4.85
C GLU A 143 -4.45 28.87 3.77
N LEU A 144 -3.20 28.40 3.63
CA LEU A 144 -2.86 27.34 2.67
C LEU A 144 -3.62 26.03 2.97
N LEU A 145 -3.69 25.64 4.24
CA LEU A 145 -4.44 24.46 4.66
C LEU A 145 -5.95 24.63 4.41
N ARG A 146 -6.49 25.82 4.64
CA ARG A 146 -7.89 26.13 4.34
C ARG A 146 -8.17 26.04 2.84
N VAL A 147 -7.34 26.67 2.01
CA VAL A 147 -7.47 26.63 0.53
C VAL A 147 -7.43 25.19 0.02
N ALA A 148 -6.48 24.38 0.51
CA ALA A 148 -6.41 22.95 0.18
C ALA A 148 -7.73 22.24 0.55
N ASN A 149 -8.20 22.39 1.79
CA ASN A 149 -9.38 21.71 2.28
C ASN A 149 -10.69 22.15 1.59
N GLU A 150 -10.82 23.43 1.23
CA GLU A 150 -11.96 23.99 0.50
C GLU A 150 -12.04 23.48 -0.94
N SER A 151 -10.91 23.13 -1.55
CA SER A 151 -10.88 22.54 -2.89
C SER A 151 -11.45 21.10 -2.94
N HIS A 152 -11.57 20.42 -1.79
CA HIS A 152 -12.08 19.06 -1.71
C HIS A 152 -12.89 18.80 -0.42
N PRO A 153 -14.07 19.44 -0.26
CA PRO A 153 -14.82 19.46 1.00
C PRO A 153 -15.34 18.09 1.44
N SER A 154 -15.46 17.13 0.51
CA SER A 154 -15.82 15.75 0.82
C SER A 154 -14.78 15.04 1.71
N MET A 155 -13.49 15.38 1.59
CA MET A 155 -12.43 14.77 2.40
C MET A 155 -12.53 15.23 3.86
N MET A 156 -12.73 16.53 4.08
CA MET A 156 -12.96 17.10 5.41
C MET A 156 -14.17 16.48 6.11
N LYS A 157 -15.27 16.26 5.39
CA LYS A 157 -16.48 15.62 5.93
C LYS A 157 -16.24 14.19 6.44
N ARG A 158 -15.24 13.50 5.90
CA ARG A 158 -14.84 12.14 6.31
C ARG A 158 -13.83 12.13 7.47
N GLY A 159 -13.43 13.30 7.95
CA GLY A 159 -12.43 13.45 9.00
C GLY A 159 -11.00 13.56 8.48
N GLY A 160 -10.77 13.52 7.15
CA GLY A 160 -9.47 13.67 6.50
C GLY A 160 -9.06 15.15 6.27
N GLY A 161 -8.19 15.37 5.28
CA GLY A 161 -7.83 16.70 4.79
C GLY A 161 -6.34 17.05 4.93
N ALA A 162 -5.97 18.24 4.45
CA ALA A 162 -4.62 18.78 4.57
C ALA A 162 -4.24 19.01 6.04
N ARG A 163 -3.04 18.58 6.43
CA ARG A 163 -2.56 18.54 7.83
C ARG A 163 -1.35 19.43 8.08
N GLU A 164 -0.34 19.32 7.24
CA GLU A 164 0.96 19.95 7.49
C GLU A 164 1.54 20.47 6.18
N CYS A 165 2.11 21.67 6.23
CA CYS A 165 2.89 22.24 5.13
C CYS A 165 4.37 22.27 5.53
N ARG A 166 5.27 21.93 4.61
CA ARG A 166 6.72 22.00 4.81
C ARG A 166 7.40 22.60 3.60
N VAL A 167 8.58 23.19 3.80
CA VAL A 167 9.36 23.81 2.73
C VAL A 167 10.72 23.12 2.64
N SER A 168 11.22 22.96 1.43
CA SER A 168 12.56 22.45 1.17
C SER A 168 13.23 23.24 0.05
N ALA A 169 14.46 23.66 0.29
CA ALA A 169 15.35 24.17 -0.74
C ALA A 169 16.11 22.99 -1.36
N LEU A 170 16.22 22.99 -2.68
CA LEU A 170 16.95 22.03 -3.49
C LEU A 170 17.91 22.80 -4.40
N HIS A 171 18.88 22.13 -5.01
CA HIS A 171 19.80 22.83 -5.92
C HIS A 171 19.06 23.35 -7.16
N GLY A 172 18.88 24.66 -7.25
CA GLY A 172 18.17 25.34 -8.35
C GLY A 172 16.64 25.28 -8.26
N PHE A 173 16.07 24.74 -7.18
CA PHE A 173 14.62 24.61 -6.99
C PHE A 173 14.22 24.84 -5.54
N ALA A 174 12.98 25.26 -5.34
CA ALA A 174 12.35 25.28 -4.04
C ALA A 174 10.99 24.58 -4.11
N LYS A 175 10.59 23.92 -3.04
CA LYS A 175 9.26 23.29 -2.98
C LYS A 175 8.55 23.55 -1.67
N LEU A 176 7.22 23.62 -1.74
CA LEU A 176 6.33 23.46 -0.62
C LEU A 176 5.63 22.10 -0.74
N GLU A 177 5.61 21.36 0.35
CA GLU A 177 4.96 20.07 0.48
C GLU A 177 3.74 20.18 1.38
N ILE A 178 2.65 19.48 1.04
CA ILE A 178 1.45 19.41 1.88
C ILE A 178 1.09 17.96 2.11
N ASP A 179 1.05 17.54 3.37
CA ASP A 179 0.54 16.23 3.75
C ASP A 179 -0.97 16.26 3.87
N VAL A 180 -1.62 15.31 3.22
CA VAL A 180 -3.06 15.15 3.19
C VAL A 180 -3.40 13.78 3.77
N ASP A 181 -4.25 13.79 4.79
CA ASP A 181 -4.92 12.60 5.29
C ASP A 181 -6.06 12.25 4.32
N THR A 182 -5.90 11.14 3.62
CA THR A 182 -6.82 10.68 2.57
C THR A 182 -7.78 9.60 3.06
N CYS A 183 -7.81 9.35 4.38
CA CYS A 183 -8.55 8.26 5.01
C CYS A 183 -8.23 6.92 4.32
N ASP A 184 -9.24 6.22 3.82
CA ASP A 184 -9.09 4.90 3.17
C ASP A 184 -8.68 4.99 1.68
N ALA A 185 -8.59 6.19 1.10
CA ALA A 185 -8.22 6.35 -0.30
C ALA A 185 -6.69 6.46 -0.45
N MET A 186 -6.14 5.97 -1.56
CA MET A 186 -4.77 6.30 -1.98
C MET A 186 -4.61 7.82 -2.16
N GLY A 187 -5.63 8.48 -2.71
CA GLY A 187 -5.77 9.94 -2.68
C GLY A 187 -5.08 10.72 -3.79
N ALA A 188 -4.50 10.10 -4.82
CA ALA A 188 -3.78 10.78 -5.90
C ALA A 188 -4.56 11.97 -6.50
N ASN A 189 -5.81 11.75 -6.94
CA ASN A 189 -6.64 12.82 -7.51
C ASN A 189 -6.98 13.90 -6.50
N THR A 190 -7.28 13.53 -5.25
CA THR A 190 -7.60 14.50 -4.19
C THR A 190 -6.39 15.38 -3.89
N VAL A 191 -5.21 14.77 -3.72
CA VAL A 191 -3.96 15.47 -3.39
C VAL A 191 -3.50 16.37 -4.53
N ASN A 192 -3.65 15.94 -5.79
CA ASN A 192 -3.35 16.80 -6.93
C ASN A 192 -4.28 18.02 -6.99
N THR A 193 -5.60 17.83 -6.81
CA THR A 193 -6.56 18.95 -6.76
C THR A 193 -6.24 19.93 -5.63
N MET A 194 -5.91 19.43 -4.43
CA MET A 194 -5.49 20.27 -3.31
C MET A 194 -4.17 20.99 -3.59
N GLY A 195 -3.20 20.29 -4.19
CA GLY A 195 -1.92 20.85 -4.61
C GLY A 195 -2.08 21.98 -5.62
N GLU A 196 -2.95 21.81 -6.61
CA GLU A 196 -3.27 22.84 -7.62
C GLU A 196 -3.93 24.08 -7.00
N ALA A 197 -4.84 23.90 -6.04
CA ALA A 197 -5.43 25.03 -5.32
C ALA A 197 -4.38 25.81 -4.53
N VAL A 198 -3.48 25.10 -3.84
CA VAL A 198 -2.39 25.74 -3.08
C VAL A 198 -1.37 26.39 -4.00
N LYS A 199 -1.08 25.78 -5.15
CA LYS A 199 -0.22 26.34 -6.19
C LYS A 199 -0.70 27.73 -6.59
N ALA A 200 -1.98 27.87 -6.94
CA ALA A 200 -2.55 29.16 -7.35
C ALA A 200 -2.38 30.24 -6.26
N GLN A 201 -2.54 29.87 -4.99
CA GLN A 201 -2.34 30.78 -3.87
C GLN A 201 -0.86 31.19 -3.72
N LEU A 202 0.07 30.24 -3.82
CA LEU A 202 1.51 30.51 -3.71
C LEU A 202 2.01 31.38 -4.86
N GLU A 203 1.56 31.12 -6.10
CA GLU A 203 1.91 31.94 -7.26
C GLU A 203 1.47 33.39 -7.08
N SER A 204 0.26 33.61 -6.53
CA SER A 204 -0.26 34.94 -6.18
C SER A 204 0.62 35.67 -5.15
N TRP A 205 1.10 34.96 -4.13
CA TRP A 205 1.94 35.55 -3.09
C TRP A 205 3.39 35.80 -3.49
N LEU A 206 3.95 34.90 -4.30
CA LEU A 206 5.37 34.92 -4.67
C LEU A 206 5.62 35.71 -5.96
N GLY A 207 4.60 35.89 -6.80
CA GLY A 207 4.72 36.52 -8.12
C GLY A 207 5.56 35.70 -9.12
N VAL A 208 5.68 34.39 -8.89
CA VAL A 208 6.40 33.44 -9.76
C VAL A 208 5.53 32.23 -10.02
N GLN A 209 5.68 31.61 -11.19
CA GLN A 209 4.93 30.41 -11.55
C GLN A 209 5.59 29.15 -10.99
N ALA A 210 4.78 28.21 -10.52
CA ALA A 210 5.23 26.88 -10.17
C ALA A 210 5.41 26.04 -11.44
N LEU A 211 6.40 25.14 -11.41
CA LEU A 211 6.64 24.17 -12.46
C LEU A 211 5.59 23.05 -12.44
N VAL A 212 5.20 22.60 -11.25
CA VAL A 212 4.26 21.50 -11.06
C VAL A 212 3.64 21.53 -9.67
N ALA A 213 2.41 21.04 -9.57
CA ALA A 213 1.79 20.61 -8.31
C ALA A 213 1.32 19.15 -8.48
N ILE A 214 2.05 18.21 -7.87
CA ILE A 214 1.79 16.77 -8.07
C ILE A 214 2.06 16.00 -6.78
N LEU A 215 1.34 14.90 -6.56
CA LEU A 215 1.67 13.98 -5.49
C LEU A 215 3.08 13.41 -5.64
N THR A 216 3.70 13.05 -4.53
CA THR A 216 4.88 12.18 -4.51
C THR A 216 4.49 10.75 -4.15
N ASN A 217 5.03 9.78 -4.87
CA ASN A 217 4.92 8.36 -4.54
C ASN A 217 5.85 7.95 -3.39
N THR A 218 6.74 8.85 -2.96
CA THR A 218 7.58 8.61 -1.78
C THR A 218 6.77 8.91 -0.53
N SER A 219 6.44 7.87 0.23
CA SER A 219 5.85 8.03 1.55
C SER A 219 6.93 8.33 2.60
N ARG A 220 6.62 9.24 3.52
CA ARG A 220 7.45 9.49 4.71
C ARG A 220 7.15 8.52 5.84
N VAL A 221 6.02 7.80 5.74
CA VAL A 221 5.56 6.85 6.72
C VAL A 221 5.70 5.44 6.16
N ALA A 222 6.30 4.55 6.94
CA ALA A 222 6.44 3.15 6.57
C ALA A 222 5.62 2.29 7.52
N THR A 223 4.87 1.35 6.96
CA THR A 223 4.36 0.21 7.72
C THR A 223 5.51 -0.72 8.00
N THR A 224 5.70 -1.08 9.27
CA THR A 224 6.77 -2.00 9.71
C THR A 224 6.17 -3.33 10.12
N ALA A 225 6.82 -4.43 9.77
CA ALA A 225 6.47 -5.76 10.23
C ALA A 225 7.73 -6.50 10.72
N GLU A 226 7.63 -7.14 11.88
CA GLU A 226 8.72 -7.87 12.52
C GLU A 226 8.29 -9.30 12.85
N VAL A 227 9.23 -10.24 12.74
CA VAL A 227 9.08 -11.62 13.18
C VAL A 227 10.39 -12.09 13.82
N ARG A 228 10.31 -12.79 14.96
CA ARG A 228 11.47 -13.30 15.70
C ARG A 228 11.42 -14.82 15.77
N ILE A 229 12.16 -15.47 14.87
CA ILE A 229 12.10 -16.93 14.69
C ILE A 229 13.23 -17.61 15.48
N PRO A 230 12.92 -18.56 16.39
CA PRO A 230 13.93 -19.41 17.02
C PRO A 230 14.74 -20.18 15.97
N VAL A 231 16.05 -20.28 16.18
CA VAL A 231 16.97 -20.87 15.21
C VAL A 231 16.61 -22.33 14.90
N GLU A 232 16.09 -23.05 15.89
CA GLU A 232 15.68 -24.44 15.80
C GLU A 232 14.45 -24.61 14.89
N ALA A 233 13.61 -23.57 14.76
CA ALA A 233 12.42 -23.57 13.94
C ALA A 233 12.72 -23.38 12.44
N LEU A 234 13.91 -22.86 12.10
CA LEU A 234 14.36 -22.68 10.71
C LEU A 234 14.80 -23.97 10.03
N VAL A 235 14.98 -25.05 10.79
CA VAL A 235 15.63 -26.26 10.31
C VAL A 235 14.61 -27.31 9.89
N SER A 236 14.91 -28.03 8.81
CA SER A 236 14.11 -29.17 8.41
C SER A 236 14.06 -30.22 9.53
N ARG A 237 12.84 -30.63 9.90
CA ARG A 237 12.60 -31.73 10.85
C ARG A 237 13.19 -33.07 10.38
N ARG A 238 13.59 -33.18 9.11
CA ARG A 238 14.25 -34.37 8.54
C ARG A 238 15.74 -34.47 8.89
N LEU A 239 16.35 -33.41 9.42
CA LEU A 239 17.74 -33.44 9.88
C LEU A 239 17.84 -34.06 11.28
N GLU A 240 18.94 -34.78 11.52
CA GLU A 240 19.30 -35.30 12.85
C GLU A 240 19.43 -34.15 13.85
N GLU A 241 18.94 -34.37 15.07
CA GLU A 241 18.82 -33.34 16.11
C GLU A 241 20.15 -32.65 16.42
N ALA A 242 21.25 -33.42 16.49
CA ALA A 242 22.60 -32.91 16.73
C ALA A 242 23.12 -31.92 15.66
N LYS A 243 22.55 -31.93 14.44
CA LYS A 243 22.95 -31.04 13.34
C LYS A 243 22.02 -29.84 13.20
N ARG A 244 20.88 -29.81 13.91
CA ARG A 244 19.86 -28.78 13.71
C ARG A 244 20.35 -27.41 14.13
N GLU A 245 20.90 -27.27 15.32
CA GLU A 245 21.34 -25.98 15.84
C GLU A 245 22.40 -25.32 14.92
N GLY A 246 23.38 -26.09 14.43
CA GLY A 246 24.42 -25.60 13.53
C GLY A 246 23.89 -25.14 12.17
N GLU A 247 23.02 -25.95 11.54
CA GLU A 247 22.38 -25.59 10.27
C GLU A 247 21.39 -24.42 10.43
N GLY A 248 20.67 -24.36 11.55
CA GLY A 248 19.79 -23.24 11.87
C GLY A 248 20.58 -21.93 11.97
N LYS A 249 21.69 -21.91 12.72
CA LYS A 249 22.55 -20.71 12.84
C LYS A 249 23.09 -20.29 11.49
N ARG A 250 23.46 -21.25 10.63
CA ARG A 250 23.91 -20.98 9.26
C ARG A 250 22.79 -20.40 8.40
N LEU A 251 21.56 -20.91 8.49
CA LEU A 251 20.43 -20.41 7.73
C LEU A 251 20.02 -19.00 8.18
N ALA A 252 19.99 -18.76 9.49
CA ALA A 252 19.70 -17.45 10.07
C ALA A 252 20.64 -16.37 9.52
N ARG A 253 21.95 -16.64 9.45
CA ARG A 253 22.96 -15.73 8.88
C ARG A 253 22.82 -15.45 7.38
N ARG A 254 22.07 -16.27 6.63
CA ARG A 254 21.81 -16.04 5.21
C ARG A 254 20.57 -15.22 4.95
N ILE A 255 19.66 -15.17 5.92
CA ILE A 255 18.34 -14.52 5.82
C ILE A 255 18.38 -13.13 6.46
N ALA A 256 19.13 -12.98 7.55
CA ALA A 256 19.44 -11.69 8.17
C ALA A 256 20.49 -10.92 7.36
#